data_AF-A0A819TU25-F1
#
_entry.id   AF-A0A819TU25-F1
#
_cell.length_a   1.000
_cell.length_b   1.000
_cell.length_c   1.000
_cell.angle_alpha   90.00
_cell.angle_beta   90.00
_cell.angle_gamma   90.00
#
_symmetry.space_group_name_H-M   'P 1'
#
loop_
_entity.id
_entity.type
_entity.pdbx_description
1 polymer ?
#
loop_
_entity_poly.entity_id
_entity_poly.type
_entity_poly.pdbx_seq_one_letter_code
_entity_poly.pdbx_strand_id
1 'polypeptide(L)' 'IIGDDVNGIWPKDAERKTFYGHSDNVTNVCFLSNESHLVSLGEDDCCIFVWKCIAKANSDDDD' A
#
# COMPACT_ATOMS: atom_id res chain seq x y z
N ILE A 1 2.68 -6.18 -6.01
CA ILE A 1 3.30 -6.23 -7.36
C ILE A 1 4.17 -5.02 -7.47
N ILE A 2 5.43 -5.15 -7.06
CA ILE A 2 6.42 -4.09 -7.29
C ILE A 2 6.99 -4.44 -8.65
N GLY A 3 6.63 -3.66 -9.67
CA GLY A 3 7.14 -3.85 -11.01
C GLY A 3 8.66 -3.71 -10.99
N ASP A 4 9.32 -4.54 -11.76
CA ASP A 4 10.71 -4.38 -12.14
C ASP A 4 10.95 -2.95 -12.66
N ASP A 5 12.15 -2.41 -12.38
CA ASP A 5 12.56 -1.05 -12.76
C ASP A 5 12.76 -0.96 -14.28
N VAL A 6 11.65 -0.95 -15.00
CA VAL A 6 11.63 -0.68 -16.43
C VAL A 6 11.70 0.83 -16.60
N ASN A 7 12.81 1.29 -17.17
CA ASN A 7 13.09 2.71 -17.40
C ASN A 7 11.87 3.44 -18.00
N GLY A 8 11.26 4.32 -17.20
CA GLY A 8 10.18 5.21 -17.63
C GLY A 8 8.74 4.75 -17.34
N ILE A 9 8.52 3.56 -16.77
CA ILE A 9 7.18 3.11 -16.35
C ILE A 9 6.87 3.54 -14.92
N TRP A 10 7.86 3.46 -14.04
CA TRP A 10 7.71 3.77 -12.62
C TRP A 10 8.39 5.09 -12.25
N PRO A 11 7.82 5.87 -11.32
CA PRO A 11 8.50 7.02 -10.76
C PRO A 11 9.74 6.57 -9.99
N LYS A 12 10.87 7.25 -10.22
CA LYS A 12 12.17 6.93 -9.61
C LYS A 12 12.15 7.08 -8.07
N ASP A 13 11.28 7.96 -7.57
CA ASP A 13 11.16 8.31 -6.15
C ASP A 13 9.81 7.86 -5.56
N ALA A 14 9.26 6.73 -6.03
CA ALA A 14 8.03 6.19 -5.45
C ALA A 14 8.24 5.85 -3.96
N GLU A 15 7.56 6.57 -3.08
CA GLU A 15 7.58 6.28 -1.64
C GLU A 15 6.96 4.90 -1.38
N ARG A 16 7.74 4.01 -0.76
CA ARG A 16 7.29 2.67 -0.39
C ARG A 16 7.04 2.62 1.10
N LYS A 17 5.83 2.23 1.48
CA LYS A 17 5.47 2.01 2.88
C LYS A 17 5.19 0.54 3.13
N THR A 18 5.84 -0.03 4.14
CA THR A 18 5.61 -1.41 4.58
C THR A 18 4.61 -1.41 5.73
N PHE A 19 3.60 -2.28 5.64
CA PHE A 19 2.59 -2.47 6.68
C PHE A 19 2.68 -3.90 7.21
N TYR A 20 2.72 -4.03 8.54
CA TYR A 20 2.80 -5.32 9.24
C TYR A 20 1.47 -5.59 9.95
N GLY A 21 1.00 -6.83 9.93
CA GLY A 21 -0.24 -7.20 10.60
C GLY A 21 -0.59 -8.67 10.42
N HIS A 22 -0.60 -9.14 9.17
CA HIS A 22 -0.88 -10.55 8.87
C HIS A 22 0.21 -11.46 9.47
N SER A 23 -0.22 -12.56 10.09
CA SER A 23 0.67 -13.59 10.64
C SER A 23 0.90 -14.75 9.67
N ASP A 24 0.28 -14.69 8.49
CA ASP A 24 0.43 -15.63 7.39
C ASP A 24 0.52 -14.89 6.04
N ASN A 25 0.59 -15.65 4.94
CA ASN A 25 0.66 -15.15 3.58
C ASN A 25 -0.54 -14.26 3.25
N VAL A 26 -0.23 -13.10 2.69
CA VAL A 26 -1.25 -12.20 2.11
C VAL A 26 -1.59 -12.71 0.72
N THR A 27 -2.82 -13.16 0.54
CA THR A 27 -3.30 -13.78 -0.70
C THR A 27 -4.02 -12.79 -1.60
N ASN A 28 -4.64 -11.77 -1.00
CA ASN A 28 -5.44 -10.79 -1.73
C ASN A 28 -5.20 -9.38 -1.19
N VAL A 29 -5.14 -8.44 -2.13
CA VAL A 29 -5.05 -7.01 -1.85
C VAL A 29 -5.97 -6.26 -2.82
N CYS A 30 -6.80 -5.35 -2.31
CA CYS A 30 -7.74 -4.57 -3.11
C CYS A 30 -7.84 -3.13 -2.61
N PHE A 31 -7.80 -2.16 -3.52
CA PHE A 31 -8.10 -0.76 -3.21
C PHE A 31 -9.59 -0.50 -3.38
N LEU A 32 -10.17 0.29 -2.48
CA LEU A 32 -11.52 0.83 -2.71
C LEU A 32 -11.50 1.78 -3.91
N SER A 33 -12.63 1.87 -4.61
CA SER A 33 -12.77 2.68 -5.83
C SER A 33 -12.52 4.18 -5.63
N ASN A 34 -12.60 4.66 -4.40
CA ASN A 34 -12.31 6.05 -4.02
C ASN A 34 -10.88 6.22 -3.48
N GLU A 35 -10.04 5.18 -3.58
CA GLU A 35 -8.64 5.15 -3.13
C GLU A 35 -8.42 5.56 -1.66
N SER A 36 -9.50 5.59 -0.86
CA SER A 36 -9.45 6.03 0.53
C SER A 36 -8.98 4.93 1.47
N HIS A 37 -9.13 3.67 1.06
CA HIS A 37 -8.74 2.52 1.84
C HIS A 37 -8.19 1.40 0.96
N LEU A 38 -7.32 0.60 1.56
CA LEU A 38 -6.79 -0.63 1.03
C LEU A 38 -7.21 -1.77 1.95
N VAL A 39 -7.63 -2.89 1.38
CA VAL A 39 -7.99 -4.10 2.12
C VAL A 39 -7.00 -5.21 1.80
N SER A 40 -6.52 -5.90 2.82
CA SER A 40 -5.68 -7.10 2.69
C SER A 40 -6.30 -8.29 3.42
N LEU A 41 -6.18 -9.48 2.81
CA LEU A 41 -6.63 -10.76 3.36
C LEU A 41 -5.43 -11.69 3.56
N GLY A 42 -5.37 -12.32 4.72
CA GLY A 42 -4.43 -13.39 5.02
C GLY A 42 -5.02 -14.75 4.65
N GLU A 43 -4.15 -15.72 4.39
CA GLU A 43 -4.55 -17.08 4.02
C GLU A 43 -5.20 -17.80 5.20
N ASP A 44 -4.49 -17.93 6.33
CA ASP A 44 -4.92 -18.73 7.48
C ASP A 44 -4.95 -17.94 8.81
N ASP A 45 -4.54 -16.67 8.81
CA ASP A 45 -4.55 -15.83 10.02
C ASP A 45 -5.96 -15.38 10.44
N CYS A 46 -6.98 -15.73 9.65
CA CYS A 46 -8.39 -15.41 9.85
C CYS A 46 -8.66 -13.91 10.07
N CYS A 47 -7.75 -13.04 9.59
CA CYS A 47 -7.81 -11.60 9.80
C CYS A 47 -8.01 -10.86 8.48
N ILE A 48 -8.71 -9.73 8.56
CA ILE A 48 -8.87 -8.78 7.48
C ILE A 48 -8.39 -7.42 7.98
N PHE A 49 -7.42 -6.82 7.28
CA PHE A 49 -6.95 -5.48 7.60
C PHE A 49 -7.48 -4.47 6.60
N VAL A 50 -7.95 -3.34 7.13
CA VAL A 50 -8.40 -2.19 6.36
C VAL A 50 -7.48 -1.02 6.68
N TRP A 51 -6.69 -0.62 5.69
CA TRP A 51 -5.70 0.44 5.80
C TRP A 51 -6.29 1.73 5.23
N LYS A 52 -6.27 2.82 6.01
CA LYS A 52 -6.67 4.13 5.51
C LYS A 52 -5.54 4.74 4.67
N CYS A 53 -5.85 5.07 3.44
CA CYS A 53 -4.96 5.81 2.55
C CYS A 53 -5.13 7.31 2.83
N ILE A 54 -4.06 7.94 3.30
CA ILE A 54 -4.04 9.37 3.59
C ILE A 54 -3.12 9.98 2.56
N ALA A 55 -3.68 10.79 1.65
CA ALA A 55 -2.88 11.60 0.75
C ALA A 55 -2.05 12.56 1.60
N LYS A 56 -0.75 12.65 1.33
CA LYS A 56 0.09 13.70 1.91
C LYS A 56 -0.48 15.02 1.38
N ALA A 57 -1.06 15.83 2.24
CA ALA A 57 -1.25 17.23 1.90
C ALA A 57 0.15 17.82 1.73
N ASN A 58 0.35 18.62 0.69
CA ASN A 58 1.61 19.31 0.44
C ASN A 58 1.87 20.27 1.61
N SER A 59 2.48 19.80 2.70
CA SER A 59 3.12 20.67 3.67
C SER A 59 4.55 20.83 3.18
N ASP A 60 4.77 21.93 2.49
CA ASP A 60 6.08 22.51 2.22
C ASP A 60 6.70 22.89 3.59
N ASP A 61 7.17 21.89 4.34
CA ASP A 61 8.00 22.11 5.52
C ASP A 61 9.45 22.27 5.02
N ASP A 62 9.77 23.49 4.60
CA ASP A 62 11.13 24.06 4.56
C ASP A 62 11.75 23.98 5.98
N ASP A 63 12.80 23.17 6.17
CA ASP A 63 13.95 23.40 7.07
C ASP A 63 15.06 22.34 6.88
#